data_AF-A0A059LNA6-F1
#
_entry.id   AF-A0A059LNA6-F1
#
_cell.length_a   1.000
_cell.length_b   1.000
_cell.length_c   1.000
_cell.angle_alpha   90.00
_cell.angle_beta   90.00
_cell.angle_gamma   90.00
#
_symmetry.space_group_name_H-M   'P 1'
#
loop_
_entity.id
_entity.type
_entity.pdbx_description
1 polymer ?
#
loop_
_entity_poly.entity_id
_entity_poly.type
_entity_poly.pdbx_seq_one_letter_code
_entity_poly.pdbx_strand_id
1 'polypeptide(L)'
;MESKDNDAASLAKTLNLDPTGFVEDLYNAAHCHCADSFDELDECIRDTLGPGLTPEQEAAIMKGTAALYKSCRSSLDAQLERFEKFALETCLHIPSDMVDREIEQSLEPPLNPEEDEAVDAQLQNLREAIVSEKAAARRIGNRIESCRRAVAWAQDKSQSLGQLADSLARTQGLAADVRDLCKRGMAVEDLLLQAQQLDKHASGKDGNKGTRPALAALSQHALARRTTTEHLERLTAALNA
;
A
#
# COMPACT_ATOMS: atom_id res chain seq x y z
N MET A 1 22.67 -33.13 33.05
CA MET A 1 21.81 -32.24 32.24
C MET A 1 21.21 -31.11 33.08
N GLU A 2 21.34 -31.15 34.41
CA GLU A 2 20.78 -30.15 35.36
C GLU A 2 21.65 -28.88 35.56
N SER A 3 22.85 -28.80 34.99
CA SER A 3 23.76 -27.67 35.24
C SER A 3 23.50 -26.43 34.38
N LYS A 4 22.93 -26.57 33.18
CA LYS A 4 22.70 -25.43 32.27
C LYS A 4 21.53 -24.54 32.70
N ASP A 5 20.52 -25.12 33.35
CA ASP A 5 19.35 -24.37 33.80
C ASP A 5 19.67 -23.48 35.02
N ASN A 6 20.70 -23.83 35.79
CA ASN A 6 21.17 -23.04 36.93
C ASN A 6 21.94 -21.78 36.49
N ASP A 7 22.68 -21.85 35.38
CA ASP A 7 23.51 -20.74 34.89
C ASP A 7 22.66 -19.60 34.32
N ALA A 8 21.59 -19.94 33.58
CA ALA A 8 20.67 -18.95 33.02
C ALA A 8 19.86 -18.22 34.12
N ALA A 9 19.42 -18.95 35.15
CA ALA A 9 18.71 -18.37 36.29
C ALA A 9 19.62 -17.45 37.13
N SER A 10 20.91 -17.76 37.24
CA SER A 10 21.89 -16.91 37.93
C SER A 10 22.15 -15.62 37.17
N LEU A 11 22.29 -15.67 35.84
CA LEU A 11 22.46 -14.47 35.00
C LEU A 11 21.25 -13.54 35.07
N ALA A 12 20.04 -14.10 34.98
CA ALA A 12 18.80 -13.33 35.08
C ALA A 12 18.68 -12.61 36.42
N LYS A 13 19.25 -13.15 37.49
CA LYS A 13 19.26 -12.54 38.82
C LYS A 13 20.35 -11.50 38.99
N THR A 14 21.57 -11.75 38.50
CA THR A 14 22.72 -10.84 38.67
C THR A 14 22.70 -9.66 37.69
N LEU A 15 22.28 -9.87 36.44
CA LEU A 15 22.25 -8.84 35.38
C LEU A 15 20.84 -8.29 35.09
N ASN A 16 19.80 -8.83 35.74
CA ASN A 16 18.40 -8.52 35.46
C ASN A 16 18.06 -8.60 33.96
N LEU A 17 18.72 -9.53 33.26
CA LEU A 17 18.69 -9.71 31.82
C LEU A 17 18.43 -11.18 31.53
N ASP A 18 17.41 -11.47 30.73
CA ASP A 18 17.22 -12.80 30.15
C ASP A 18 18.15 -12.94 28.93
N PRO A 19 19.22 -13.76 28.99
CA PRO A 19 20.19 -13.86 27.90
C PRO A 19 19.58 -14.39 26.61
N THR A 20 18.63 -15.33 26.71
CA THR A 20 17.96 -15.89 25.54
C THR A 20 17.01 -14.86 24.93
N GLY A 21 16.20 -14.20 25.76
CA GLY A 21 15.33 -13.11 25.32
C GLY A 21 16.10 -11.95 24.65
N PHE A 22 17.26 -11.58 25.19
CA PHE A 22 18.13 -10.55 24.58
C PHE A 22 18.62 -10.97 23.19
N VAL A 23 19.05 -12.21 23.01
CA VAL A 23 19.50 -12.71 21.71
C VAL A 23 18.32 -12.76 20.74
N GLU A 24 17.14 -13.23 21.15
CA GLU A 24 15.94 -13.23 20.32
C GLU A 24 15.55 -11.82 19.84
N ASP A 25 15.61 -10.82 20.72
CA ASP A 25 15.37 -9.42 20.37
C ASP A 25 16.39 -8.91 19.33
N LEU A 26 17.65 -9.30 19.46
CA LEU A 26 18.70 -8.96 18.49
C LEU A 26 18.43 -9.62 17.12
N TYR A 27 17.99 -10.88 17.10
CA TYR A 27 17.57 -11.56 15.87
C TYR A 27 16.45 -10.80 15.17
N ASN A 28 15.40 -10.46 15.93
CA ASN A 28 14.25 -9.74 15.40
C ASN A 28 14.67 -8.39 14.82
N ALA A 29 15.49 -7.62 15.55
CA ALA A 29 15.99 -6.33 15.09
C ALA A 29 16.83 -6.45 13.80
N ALA A 30 17.72 -7.44 13.73
CA ALA A 30 18.55 -7.67 12.54
C ALA A 30 17.71 -8.05 11.32
N HIS A 31 16.67 -8.87 11.49
CA HIS A 31 15.75 -9.22 10.41
C HIS A 31 14.90 -8.03 9.95
N CYS A 32 14.37 -7.24 10.88
CA CYS A 32 13.64 -6.02 10.56
C CYS A 32 14.51 -5.07 9.73
N HIS A 33 15.72 -4.74 10.20
CA HIS A 33 16.62 -3.87 9.45
C HIS A 33 17.01 -4.41 8.08
N CYS A 34 17.19 -5.73 7.97
CA CYS A 34 17.46 -6.36 6.68
C CYS A 34 16.26 -6.20 5.73
N ALA A 35 15.04 -6.45 6.19
CA ALA A 35 13.84 -6.25 5.39
C ALA A 35 13.66 -4.78 4.96
N ASP A 36 13.76 -3.85 5.91
CA ASP A 36 13.63 -2.41 5.66
C ASP A 36 14.65 -1.92 4.61
N SER A 37 15.90 -2.39 4.68
CA SER A 37 16.94 -2.03 3.71
C SER A 37 16.64 -2.52 2.29
N PHE A 38 15.95 -3.65 2.14
CA PHE A 38 15.53 -4.17 0.84
C PHE A 38 14.29 -3.45 0.31
N ASP A 39 13.37 -3.04 1.19
CA ASP A 39 12.25 -2.18 0.82
C ASP A 39 12.75 -0.82 0.31
N GLU A 40 13.73 -0.21 0.99
CA GLU A 40 14.41 1.02 0.56
C GLU A 40 15.14 0.84 -0.77
N LEU A 41 15.79 -0.31 -0.98
CA LEU A 41 16.46 -0.63 -2.24
C LEU A 41 15.44 -0.73 -3.40
N ASP A 42 14.33 -1.43 -3.19
CA ASP A 42 13.28 -1.59 -4.19
C ASP A 42 12.62 -0.24 -4.52
N GLU A 43 12.42 0.63 -3.51
CA GLU A 43 11.95 2.00 -3.70
C GLU A 43 12.96 2.83 -4.52
N CYS A 44 14.24 2.80 -4.16
CA CYS A 44 15.31 3.48 -4.91
C CYS A 44 15.37 3.04 -6.38
N ILE A 45 15.21 1.74 -6.65
CA ILE A 45 15.21 1.21 -8.02
C ILE A 45 13.98 1.70 -8.78
N ARG A 46 12.80 1.69 -8.14
CA ARG A 46 11.55 2.18 -8.74
C ARG A 46 11.65 3.66 -9.09
N ASP A 47 12.22 4.47 -8.22
CA ASP A 47 12.33 5.92 -8.44
C ASP A 47 13.38 6.26 -9.51
N THR A 48 14.49 5.53 -9.54
CA THR A 48 15.62 5.83 -10.45
C THR A 48 15.39 5.27 -11.85
N LEU A 49 14.87 4.04 -11.94
CA LEU A 49 14.77 3.28 -13.20
C LEU A 49 13.32 3.08 -13.65
N GLY A 50 12.34 3.09 -12.73
CA GLY A 50 10.93 2.78 -13.01
C GLY A 50 10.33 3.49 -14.23
N PRO A 51 10.52 4.80 -14.43
CA PRO A 51 9.95 5.50 -15.58
C PRO A 51 10.45 5.02 -16.95
N GLY A 52 11.58 4.30 -17.00
CA GLY A 52 12.21 3.83 -18.24
C GLY A 52 12.21 2.31 -18.42
N LEU A 53 11.67 1.54 -17.47
CA LEU A 53 11.68 0.07 -17.53
C LEU A 53 10.48 -0.47 -18.30
N THR A 54 10.71 -1.52 -19.09
CA THR A 54 9.62 -2.33 -19.61
C THR A 54 9.05 -3.22 -18.49
N PRO A 55 7.79 -3.68 -18.60
CA PRO A 55 7.20 -4.59 -17.61
C PRO A 55 8.02 -5.88 -17.39
N GLU A 56 8.66 -6.38 -18.44
CA GLU A 56 9.53 -7.56 -18.36
C GLU A 56 10.81 -7.28 -17.56
N GLN A 57 11.39 -6.09 -17.72
CA GLN A 57 12.58 -5.67 -16.98
C GLN A 57 12.24 -5.40 -15.50
N GLU A 58 11.10 -4.77 -15.22
CA GLU A 58 10.62 -4.56 -13.86
C GLU A 58 10.41 -5.91 -13.15
N ALA A 59 9.75 -6.87 -13.80
CA ALA A 59 9.56 -8.21 -13.25
C ALA A 59 10.90 -8.95 -13.02
N ALA A 60 11.86 -8.80 -13.93
CA ALA A 60 13.19 -9.39 -13.77
C ALA A 60 13.96 -8.79 -12.59
N ILE A 61 13.87 -7.47 -12.40
CA ILE A 61 14.49 -6.75 -11.27
C ILE A 61 13.87 -7.20 -9.95
N MET A 62 12.53 -7.17 -9.82
CA MET A 62 11.84 -7.60 -8.60
C MET A 62 12.15 -9.06 -8.25
N LYS A 63 12.26 -9.93 -9.26
CA LYS A 63 12.69 -11.32 -9.06
C LYS A 63 14.14 -11.40 -8.57
N GLY A 64 15.02 -10.56 -9.11
CA GLY A 64 16.43 -10.46 -8.72
C GLY A 64 16.60 -9.96 -7.28
N THR A 65 15.91 -8.89 -6.90
CA THR A 65 15.97 -8.33 -5.54
C THR A 65 15.40 -9.29 -4.52
N ALA A 66 14.29 -9.98 -4.82
CA ALA A 66 13.75 -11.04 -3.98
C ALA A 66 14.72 -12.22 -3.80
N ALA A 67 15.43 -12.62 -4.85
CA ALA A 67 16.45 -13.68 -4.76
C ALA A 67 17.65 -13.24 -3.91
N LEU A 68 18.08 -11.99 -4.05
CA LEU A 68 19.16 -11.39 -3.26
C LEU A 68 18.77 -11.31 -1.78
N TYR A 69 17.56 -10.82 -1.47
CA TYR A 69 17.03 -10.78 -0.12
C TYR A 69 17.02 -12.17 0.53
N LYS A 70 16.53 -13.19 -0.18
CA LYS A 70 16.53 -14.57 0.33
C LYS A 70 17.95 -15.07 0.64
N SER A 71 18.92 -14.75 -0.21
CA SER A 71 20.33 -15.10 0.00
C SER A 71 20.91 -14.40 1.23
N CYS A 72 20.72 -13.07 1.33
CA CYS A 72 21.16 -12.26 2.46
C CYS A 72 20.54 -12.74 3.77
N ARG A 73 19.22 -13.00 3.79
CA ARG A 73 18.53 -13.53 4.96
C ARG A 73 19.09 -14.87 5.40
N SER A 74 19.27 -15.81 4.47
CA SER A 74 19.83 -17.13 4.80
C SER A 74 21.26 -17.03 5.35
N SER A 75 22.06 -16.11 4.81
CA SER A 75 23.40 -15.85 5.34
C SER A 75 23.35 -15.17 6.71
N LEU A 76 22.41 -14.26 6.93
CA LEU A 76 22.22 -13.57 8.20
C LEU A 76 21.81 -14.58 9.29
N ASP A 77 20.84 -15.45 9.01
CA ASP A 77 20.39 -16.54 9.89
C ASP A 77 21.60 -17.36 10.37
N ALA A 78 22.45 -17.80 9.44
CA ALA A 78 23.62 -18.61 9.76
C ALA A 78 24.68 -17.86 10.59
N GLN A 79 24.82 -16.54 10.44
CA GLN A 79 25.73 -15.76 11.27
C GLN A 79 25.15 -15.50 12.66
N LEU A 80 23.85 -15.21 12.74
CA LEU A 80 23.18 -15.02 14.01
C LEU A 80 23.18 -16.31 14.84
N GLU A 81 23.04 -17.49 14.22
CA GLU A 81 23.11 -18.79 14.94
C GLU A 81 24.50 -19.03 15.56
N ARG A 82 25.55 -18.66 14.82
CA ARG A 82 26.92 -18.72 15.34
C ARG A 82 27.15 -17.70 16.45
N PHE A 83 26.59 -16.50 16.28
CA PHE A 83 26.66 -15.45 17.27
C PHE A 83 25.93 -15.83 18.55
N GLU A 84 24.71 -16.36 18.47
CA GLU A 84 23.93 -16.85 19.61
C GLU A 84 24.74 -17.84 20.44
N LYS A 85 25.27 -18.86 19.77
CA LYS A 85 26.09 -19.87 20.44
C LYS A 85 27.28 -19.23 21.15
N PHE A 86 28.01 -18.34 20.47
CA PHE A 86 29.14 -17.65 21.07
C PHE A 86 28.74 -16.74 22.23
N ALA A 87 27.67 -15.96 22.07
CA ALA A 87 27.17 -15.02 23.06
C ALA A 87 26.74 -15.76 24.33
N LEU A 88 25.96 -16.82 24.20
CA LEU A 88 25.48 -17.61 25.35
C LEU A 88 26.58 -18.44 26.00
N GLU A 89 27.59 -18.90 25.27
CA GLU A 89 28.69 -19.70 25.83
C GLU A 89 29.82 -18.83 26.42
N THR A 90 30.02 -17.60 25.93
CA THR A 90 31.21 -16.80 26.26
C THR A 90 30.89 -15.44 26.88
N CYS A 91 29.94 -14.68 26.32
CA CYS A 91 29.70 -13.30 26.72
C CYS A 91 28.64 -13.17 27.82
N LEU A 92 27.61 -14.01 27.75
CA LEU A 92 26.44 -14.04 28.60
C LEU A 92 26.44 -15.32 29.45
N HIS A 93 27.62 -15.82 29.79
CA HIS A 93 27.82 -16.96 30.68
C HIS A 93 28.56 -16.49 31.94
N ILE A 94 28.02 -16.80 33.11
CA ILE A 94 28.71 -16.60 34.38
C ILE A 94 29.40 -17.92 34.72
N PRO A 95 30.74 -17.94 34.86
CA PRO A 95 31.46 -19.11 35.32
C PRO A 95 30.92 -19.59 36.67
N SER A 96 30.71 -20.89 36.82
CA SER A 96 30.08 -21.47 38.02
C SER A 96 30.84 -21.21 39.32
N ASP A 97 32.16 -20.98 39.25
CA ASP A 97 33.00 -20.61 40.39
C ASP A 97 32.81 -19.15 40.86
N MET A 98 32.11 -18.32 40.09
CA MET A 98 31.77 -16.94 40.47
C MET A 98 30.39 -16.82 41.13
N VAL A 99 29.45 -17.72 40.83
CA VAL A 99 28.08 -17.70 41.37
C VAL A 99 28.06 -17.88 42.89
N ASP A 100 28.91 -18.77 43.41
CA ASP A 100 28.98 -19.07 44.85
C ASP A 100 29.49 -17.87 45.69
N ARG A 101 30.27 -16.96 45.08
CA ARG A 101 30.83 -15.79 45.79
C ARG A 101 29.81 -14.68 46.06
N GLU A 102 28.80 -14.52 45.21
CA GLU A 102 27.74 -13.52 45.44
C GLU A 102 26.77 -13.98 46.55
N ILE A 103 26.47 -15.28 46.61
CA ILE A 103 25.58 -15.86 47.63
C ILE A 103 26.22 -15.79 49.03
N GLU A 104 27.54 -15.93 49.14
CA GLU A 104 28.26 -15.81 50.41
C GLU A 104 28.43 -14.35 50.89
N GLN A 105 28.29 -13.36 50.02
CA GLN A 105 28.49 -11.94 50.36
C GLN A 105 27.19 -11.15 50.60
N SER A 106 26.02 -11.65 50.18
CA SER A 106 24.74 -10.99 50.48
C SER A 106 24.19 -11.43 51.84
N LEU A 107 24.88 -11.07 52.93
CA LEU A 107 24.19 -10.87 54.20
C LEU A 107 23.46 -9.54 54.08
N GLU A 108 22.27 -9.54 53.47
CA GLU A 108 21.40 -8.37 53.49
C GLU A 108 21.24 -7.94 54.96
N PRO A 109 21.48 -6.66 55.29
CA PRO A 109 21.28 -6.18 56.64
C PRO A 109 19.82 -6.46 57.03
N PRO A 110 19.55 -6.82 58.30
CA PRO A 110 18.19 -7.09 58.75
C PRO A 110 17.30 -5.88 58.43
N LEU A 111 16.25 -6.09 57.64
CA LEU A 111 15.33 -5.04 57.20
C LEU A 111 14.78 -4.29 58.42
N ASN A 112 14.85 -2.96 58.38
CA ASN A 112 14.19 -2.12 59.36
C ASN A 112 12.67 -2.20 59.12
N PRO A 113 11.83 -2.46 60.15
CA PRO A 113 10.38 -2.50 59.99
C PRO A 113 9.77 -1.23 59.38
N GLU A 114 10.36 -0.05 59.62
CA GLU A 114 9.89 1.20 58.98
C GLU A 114 10.18 1.24 57.47
N GLU A 115 11.29 0.64 57.02
CA GLU A 115 11.62 0.54 55.60
C GLU A 115 10.73 -0.47 54.89
N ASP A 116 10.39 -1.58 55.56
CA ASP A 116 9.48 -2.61 55.05
C ASP A 116 8.07 -2.04 54.82
N GLU A 117 7.53 -1.32 55.82
CA GLU A 117 6.23 -0.63 55.68
C GLU A 117 6.24 0.44 54.57
N ALA A 118 7.35 1.16 54.40
CA ALA A 118 7.49 2.15 53.34
C ALA A 118 7.54 1.50 51.94
N VAL A 119 8.21 0.36 51.79
CA VAL A 119 8.24 -0.43 50.54
C VAL A 119 6.86 -0.98 50.22
N ASP A 120 6.13 -1.50 51.22
CA ASP A 120 4.75 -1.98 51.03
C ASP A 120 3.81 -0.85 50.58
N ALA A 121 3.93 0.34 51.17
CA ALA A 121 3.18 1.51 50.74
C ALA A 121 3.53 1.91 49.30
N GLN A 122 4.80 1.88 48.91
CA GLN A 122 5.22 2.14 47.53
C GLN A 122 4.69 1.09 46.56
N LEU A 123 4.72 -0.19 46.92
CA LEU A 123 4.17 -1.29 46.12
C LEU A 123 2.67 -1.13 45.93
N GLN A 124 1.94 -0.72 46.97
CA GLN A 124 0.52 -0.45 46.86
C GLN A 124 0.23 0.73 45.92
N ASN A 125 0.96 1.83 46.06
CA ASN A 125 0.85 2.99 45.18
C ASN A 125 1.15 2.63 43.71
N LEU A 126 2.20 1.82 43.48
CA LEU A 126 2.55 1.35 42.13
C LEU A 126 1.47 0.43 41.55
N ARG A 127 0.88 -0.46 42.36
CA ARG A 127 -0.25 -1.31 41.92
C ARG A 127 -1.45 -0.46 41.51
N GLU A 128 -1.79 0.56 42.29
CA GLU A 128 -2.88 1.49 41.97
C GLU A 128 -2.58 2.29 40.70
N ALA A 129 -1.34 2.78 40.55
CA ALA A 129 -0.88 3.47 39.34
C ALA A 129 -0.97 2.58 38.10
N ILE A 130 -0.53 1.32 38.18
CA ILE A 130 -0.63 0.35 37.08
C ILE A 130 -2.10 0.12 36.68
N VAL A 131 -3.01 -0.01 37.65
CA VAL A 131 -4.44 -0.18 37.37
C VAL A 131 -5.01 1.05 36.67
N SER A 132 -4.68 2.24 37.16
CA SER A 132 -5.07 3.51 36.55
C SER A 132 -4.56 3.63 35.11
N GLU A 133 -3.28 3.32 34.88
CA GLU A 133 -2.65 3.43 33.57
C GLU A 133 -3.21 2.40 32.58
N LYS A 134 -3.48 1.17 33.03
CA LYS A 134 -4.18 0.16 32.23
C LYS A 134 -5.58 0.63 31.83
N ALA A 135 -6.30 1.32 32.71
CA ALA A 135 -7.61 1.89 32.37
C ALA A 135 -7.48 3.04 31.36
N ALA A 136 -6.46 3.90 31.49
CA ALA A 136 -6.15 4.96 30.53
C ALA A 136 -5.80 4.39 29.15
N ALA A 137 -4.92 3.39 29.09
CA ALA A 137 -4.54 2.68 27.87
C ALA A 137 -5.76 2.07 27.15
N ARG A 138 -6.68 1.44 27.88
CA ARG A 138 -7.94 0.92 27.31
C ARG A 138 -8.80 2.04 26.72
N ARG A 139 -8.93 3.19 27.39
CA ARG A 139 -9.67 4.34 26.86
C ARG A 139 -9.03 4.87 25.58
N ILE A 140 -7.71 4.96 25.53
CA ILE A 140 -6.97 5.38 24.34
C ILE A 140 -7.17 4.37 23.21
N GLY A 141 -7.06 3.05 23.48
CA GLY A 141 -7.34 2.00 22.50
C GLY A 141 -8.74 2.12 21.88
N ASN A 142 -9.77 2.31 22.71
CA ASN A 142 -11.13 2.53 22.23
C ASN A 142 -11.26 3.81 21.35
N ARG A 143 -10.53 4.88 21.69
CA ARG A 143 -10.49 6.10 20.88
C ARG A 143 -9.82 5.86 19.53
N ILE A 144 -8.71 5.12 19.50
CA ILE A 144 -8.00 4.75 18.27
C ILE A 144 -8.93 3.92 17.37
N GLU A 145 -9.62 2.92 17.91
CA GLU A 145 -10.59 2.13 17.14
C GLU A 145 -11.74 2.98 16.60
N SER A 146 -12.25 3.92 17.41
CA SER A 146 -13.27 4.87 16.95
C SER A 146 -12.76 5.76 15.81
N CYS A 147 -11.53 6.28 15.93
CA CYS A 147 -10.88 7.05 14.86
C CYS A 147 -10.68 6.21 13.59
N ARG A 148 -10.23 4.96 13.71
CA ARG A 148 -10.09 4.04 12.56
C ARG A 148 -11.43 3.83 11.84
N ARG A 149 -12.53 3.62 12.58
CA ARG A 149 -13.87 3.51 11.98
C ARG A 149 -14.29 4.80 11.28
N ALA A 150 -14.01 5.96 11.86
CA ALA A 150 -14.32 7.25 11.24
C ALA A 150 -13.52 7.49 9.95
N VAL A 151 -12.23 7.12 9.94
CA VAL A 151 -11.38 7.18 8.73
C VAL A 151 -11.91 6.25 7.65
N ALA A 152 -12.22 5.00 7.97
CA ALA A 152 -12.77 4.05 7.01
C ALA A 152 -14.10 4.55 6.41
N TRP A 153 -14.98 5.10 7.25
CA TRP A 153 -16.22 5.72 6.78
C TRP A 153 -15.98 6.93 5.86
N ALA A 154 -15.03 7.78 6.20
CA ALA A 154 -14.67 8.94 5.36
C ALA A 154 -14.07 8.51 4.01
N GLN A 155 -13.25 7.45 3.99
CA GLN A 155 -12.69 6.86 2.77
C GLN A 155 -13.79 6.30 1.86
N ASP A 156 -14.74 5.55 2.42
CA ASP A 156 -15.91 5.03 1.68
C ASP A 156 -16.75 6.16 1.05
N LYS A 157 -16.98 7.24 1.80
CA LYS A 157 -17.68 8.43 1.28
C LYS A 157 -16.88 9.15 0.20
N SER A 158 -15.58 9.29 0.37
CA SER A 158 -14.69 9.88 -0.64
C SER A 158 -14.72 9.07 -1.93
N GLN A 159 -14.66 7.75 -1.84
CA GLN A 159 -14.74 6.85 -3.00
C GLN A 159 -16.09 6.96 -3.70
N SER A 160 -17.19 7.01 -2.94
CA SER A 160 -18.55 7.21 -3.49
C SER A 160 -18.68 8.54 -4.23
N LEU A 161 -18.09 9.62 -3.68
CA LEU A 161 -18.06 10.93 -4.34
C LEU A 161 -17.17 10.93 -5.59
N GLY A 162 -16.05 10.20 -5.56
CA GLY A 162 -15.20 9.98 -6.75
C GLY A 162 -15.96 9.30 -7.88
N GLN A 163 -16.69 8.22 -7.57
CA GLN A 163 -17.55 7.53 -8.56
C GLN A 163 -18.64 8.45 -9.11
N LEU A 164 -19.21 9.32 -8.28
CA LEU A 164 -20.21 10.30 -8.71
C LEU A 164 -19.58 11.37 -9.61
N ALA A 165 -18.39 11.87 -9.27
CA ALA A 165 -17.64 12.79 -10.12
C ALA A 165 -17.28 12.15 -11.47
N ASP A 166 -16.85 10.88 -11.48
CA ASP A 166 -16.51 10.13 -12.69
C ASP A 166 -17.73 9.86 -13.58
N SER A 167 -18.90 9.61 -12.99
CA SER A 167 -20.15 9.45 -13.74
C SER A 167 -20.65 10.79 -14.31
N LEU A 168 -20.46 11.89 -13.57
CA LEU A 168 -20.75 13.24 -14.06
C LEU A 168 -19.81 13.66 -15.20
N ALA A 169 -18.52 13.32 -15.10
CA ALA A 169 -17.54 13.57 -16.16
C ALA A 169 -17.90 12.80 -17.45
N ARG A 170 -18.32 11.54 -17.33
CA ARG A 170 -18.80 10.72 -18.47
C ARG A 170 -20.04 11.30 -19.15
N THR A 171 -20.99 11.85 -18.38
CA THR A 171 -22.21 12.44 -18.91
C THR A 171 -22.00 13.84 -19.53
N GLN A 172 -21.03 14.62 -19.06
CA GLN A 172 -20.65 15.88 -19.72
C GLN A 172 -20.06 15.67 -21.12
N GLY A 173 -19.28 14.59 -21.32
CA GLY A 173 -18.84 14.16 -22.66
C GLY A 173 -20.02 13.82 -23.57
N LEU A 174 -21.01 13.08 -23.04
CA LEU A 174 -22.22 12.70 -23.78
C LEU A 174 -23.05 13.93 -24.25
N ALA A 175 -23.15 14.97 -23.42
CA ALA A 175 -23.85 16.21 -23.78
C ALA A 175 -23.15 17.05 -24.85
N ALA A 176 -21.83 16.90 -25.02
CA ALA A 176 -21.08 17.49 -26.12
C ALA A 176 -21.27 16.68 -27.40
N ASP A 177 -21.22 15.34 -27.32
CA ASP A 177 -21.41 14.44 -28.45
C ASP A 177 -22.83 14.52 -29.05
N VAL A 178 -23.86 14.62 -28.21
CA VAL A 178 -25.26 14.82 -28.66
C VAL A 178 -25.43 16.16 -29.39
N ARG A 179 -24.77 17.22 -28.93
CA ARG A 179 -24.80 18.54 -29.60
C ARG A 179 -24.10 18.51 -30.96
N ASP A 180 -22.97 17.82 -31.07
CA ASP A 180 -22.26 17.69 -32.35
C ASP A 180 -23.06 16.83 -33.34
N LEU A 181 -23.69 15.76 -32.86
CA LEU A 181 -24.58 14.92 -33.65
C LEU A 181 -25.78 15.71 -34.19
N CYS A 182 -26.44 16.54 -33.38
CA CYS A 182 -27.53 17.41 -33.84
C CYS A 182 -27.07 18.40 -34.92
N LYS A 183 -25.90 19.05 -34.74
CA LYS A 183 -25.36 19.98 -35.75
C LYS A 183 -25.09 19.29 -37.09
N ARG A 184 -24.54 18.08 -37.05
CA ARG A 184 -24.28 17.29 -38.26
C ARG A 184 -25.57 16.76 -38.90
N GLY A 185 -26.56 16.40 -38.09
CA GLY A 185 -27.90 16.03 -38.57
C GLY A 185 -28.57 17.14 -39.38
N MET A 186 -28.51 18.39 -38.88
CA MET A 186 -29.01 19.56 -39.62
C MET A 186 -28.23 19.80 -40.93
N ALA A 187 -26.91 19.62 -40.92
CA ALA A 187 -26.10 19.76 -42.14
C ALA A 187 -26.43 18.70 -43.21
N VAL A 188 -26.79 17.48 -42.80
CA VAL A 188 -27.25 16.43 -43.73
C VAL A 188 -28.64 16.76 -44.29
N GLU A 189 -29.53 17.33 -43.49
CA GLU A 189 -30.86 17.78 -43.94
C GLU A 189 -30.76 18.89 -44.99
N ASP A 190 -29.89 19.87 -44.79
CA ASP A 190 -29.61 20.93 -45.77
C ASP A 190 -29.04 20.38 -47.09
N LEU A 191 -28.11 19.41 -47.01
CA LEU A 191 -27.55 18.75 -48.19
C LEU A 191 -28.59 17.91 -48.94
N LEU A 192 -29.52 17.27 -48.23
CA LEU A 192 -30.64 16.54 -48.83
C LEU A 192 -31.62 17.50 -49.54
N LEU A 193 -31.91 18.65 -48.95
CA LEU A 193 -32.72 19.69 -49.59
C LEU A 193 -32.06 20.24 -50.85
N GLN A 194 -30.75 20.48 -50.81
CA GLN A 194 -29.98 20.91 -51.99
C GLN A 194 -29.95 19.83 -53.07
N ALA A 195 -29.79 18.56 -52.70
CA ALA A 195 -29.84 17.45 -53.64
C ALA A 195 -31.23 17.30 -54.29
N GLN A 196 -32.32 17.46 -53.53
CA GLN A 196 -33.69 17.44 -54.06
C GLN A 196 -33.97 18.63 -55.00
N GLN A 197 -33.41 19.81 -54.71
CA GLN A 197 -33.52 20.97 -55.61
C GLN A 197 -32.74 20.73 -56.90
N LEU A 198 -31.53 20.16 -56.83
CA LEU A 198 -30.73 19.81 -58.00
C LEU A 198 -31.41 18.74 -58.86
N ASP A 199 -32.08 17.76 -58.26
CA ASP A 199 -32.83 16.72 -58.99
C ASP A 199 -34.05 17.31 -59.73
N LYS A 200 -34.78 18.23 -59.08
CA LYS A 200 -35.85 19.01 -59.73
C LYS A 200 -35.36 19.90 -60.88
N HIS A 201 -34.14 20.42 -60.79
CA HIS A 201 -33.52 21.19 -61.86
C HIS A 201 -32.95 20.31 -62.99
N ALA A 202 -32.47 19.11 -62.67
CA ALA A 202 -31.98 18.12 -63.64
C ALA A 202 -33.13 17.47 -64.44
N SER A 203 -34.31 17.29 -63.85
CA SER A 203 -35.49 16.78 -64.56
C SER A 203 -36.15 17.81 -65.50
N GLY A 204 -35.65 19.04 -65.56
CA GLY A 204 -36.25 20.16 -66.30
C GLY A 204 -35.47 20.64 -67.54
N LYS A 205 -34.30 20.09 -67.87
CA LYS A 205 -33.51 20.53 -69.05
C LYS A 205 -32.83 19.36 -69.79
N ASP A 206 -33.25 19.18 -71.03
CA ASP A 206 -32.50 18.50 -72.09
C ASP A 206 -31.09 19.09 -72.24
N GLY A 207 -30.10 18.20 -72.39
CA GLY A 207 -28.89 18.49 -73.15
C GLY A 207 -27.64 18.95 -72.39
N ASN A 208 -26.71 17.99 -72.24
CA ASN A 208 -25.25 18.14 -72.41
C ASN A 208 -24.38 18.78 -71.29
N LYS A 209 -23.36 18.01 -70.89
CA LYS A 209 -22.14 18.34 -70.10
C LYS A 209 -22.31 18.84 -68.66
N GLY A 210 -22.20 17.93 -67.68
CA GLY A 210 -22.06 18.33 -66.27
C GLY A 210 -22.01 17.20 -65.24
N THR A 211 -21.24 16.12 -65.46
CA THR A 211 -21.16 14.96 -64.54
C THR A 211 -20.21 15.12 -63.34
N ARG A 212 -19.48 16.24 -63.21
CA ARG A 212 -18.52 16.47 -62.11
C ARG A 212 -19.10 16.96 -60.76
N PRO A 213 -20.12 17.84 -60.71
CA PRO A 213 -20.66 18.32 -59.43
C PRO A 213 -21.53 17.27 -58.70
N ALA A 214 -22.28 16.44 -59.43
CA ALA A 214 -23.11 15.39 -58.83
C ALA A 214 -22.29 14.29 -58.12
N LEU A 215 -21.12 13.95 -58.69
CA LEU A 215 -20.19 12.97 -58.11
C LEU A 215 -19.48 13.51 -56.84
N ALA A 216 -19.20 14.81 -56.79
CA ALA A 216 -18.66 15.47 -55.59
C ALA A 216 -19.69 15.58 -54.46
N ALA A 217 -20.95 15.87 -54.79
CA ALA A 217 -22.04 15.87 -53.82
C ALA A 217 -22.31 14.47 -53.25
N LEU A 218 -22.28 13.43 -54.09
CA LEU A 218 -22.42 12.02 -53.66
C LEU A 218 -21.25 11.54 -52.81
N SER A 219 -20.00 11.95 -53.11
CA SER A 219 -18.84 11.57 -52.29
C SER A 219 -18.85 12.25 -50.92
N GLN A 220 -19.26 13.52 -50.84
CA GLN A 220 -19.47 14.23 -49.58
C GLN A 220 -20.61 13.61 -48.77
N HIS A 221 -21.71 13.20 -49.42
CA HIS A 221 -22.83 12.55 -48.76
C HIS A 221 -22.48 11.14 -48.24
N ALA A 222 -21.61 10.41 -48.93
CA ALA A 222 -21.10 9.11 -48.48
C ALA A 222 -20.13 9.25 -47.30
N LEU A 223 -19.26 10.26 -47.30
CA LEU A 223 -18.38 10.58 -46.16
C LEU A 223 -19.17 11.03 -44.93
N ALA A 224 -20.18 11.88 -45.12
CA ALA A 224 -21.07 12.31 -44.04
C ALA A 224 -21.80 11.11 -43.42
N ARG A 225 -22.34 10.19 -44.24
CA ARG A 225 -22.97 8.95 -43.75
C ARG A 225 -22.03 8.08 -42.93
N ARG A 226 -20.82 7.85 -43.43
CA ARG A 226 -19.83 6.97 -42.77
C ARG A 226 -19.38 7.50 -41.41
N THR A 227 -19.18 8.82 -41.32
CA THR A 227 -18.82 9.47 -40.05
C THR A 227 -19.99 9.53 -39.06
N THR A 228 -21.24 9.64 -39.53
CA THR A 228 -22.42 9.57 -38.65
C THR A 228 -22.66 8.16 -38.08
N THR A 229 -22.43 7.11 -38.87
CA THR A 229 -22.56 5.73 -38.38
C THR A 229 -21.49 5.39 -37.34
N GLU A 230 -20.25 5.84 -37.54
CA GLU A 230 -19.16 5.65 -36.56
C GLU A 230 -19.44 6.36 -35.22
N HIS A 231 -20.05 7.55 -35.26
CA HIS A 231 -20.45 8.26 -34.04
C HIS A 231 -21.65 7.61 -33.34
N LEU A 232 -22.63 7.08 -34.09
CA LEU A 232 -23.74 6.33 -33.51
C LEU A 232 -23.27 5.03 -32.86
N GLU A 233 -22.31 4.32 -33.46
CA GLU A 233 -21.71 3.13 -32.86
C GLU A 233 -20.95 3.45 -31.57
N ARG A 234 -20.20 4.56 -31.53
CA ARG A 234 -19.54 5.04 -30.29
C ARG A 234 -20.53 5.45 -29.20
N LEU A 235 -21.61 6.14 -29.55
CA LEU A 235 -22.69 6.49 -28.61
C LEU A 235 -23.38 5.24 -28.06
N THR A 236 -23.62 4.23 -28.91
CA THR A 236 -24.25 2.98 -28.50
C THR A 236 -23.32 2.15 -27.62
N ALA A 237 -22.00 2.18 -27.86
CA ALA A 237 -21.02 1.55 -26.99
C ALA A 237 -20.88 2.27 -25.63
N ALA A 238 -20.92 3.61 -25.62
CA ALA A 238 -20.84 4.41 -24.39
C ALA A 238 -22.10 4.32 -23.51
N LEU A 239 -23.27 4.03 -24.08
CA LEU A 239 -24.53 3.82 -23.35
C LEU A 239 -24.67 2.43 -22.73
N ASN A 240 -23.90 1.45 -23.22
CA ASN A 240 -23.96 0.05 -22.80
C ASN A 240 -22.77 -0.38 -21.90
N ALA A 241 -21.88 0.54 -21.56
CA ALA A 241 -20.70 0.35 -20.70
C ALA A 241 -20.85 1.11 -19.38
#